data_AF-A0ABD3NIN9-F1
#
_entry.id   AF-A0ABD3NIN9-F1
#
_cell.length_a   1.000
_cell.length_b   1.000
_cell.length_c   1.000
_cell.angle_alpha   90.00
_cell.angle_beta   90.00
_cell.angle_gamma   90.00
#
_symmetry.space_group_name_H-M   'P 1'
#
loop_
_entity.id
_entity.type
_entity.pdbx_description
1 polymer ?
#
loop_
_entity_poly.entity_id
_entity_poly.type
_entity_poly.pdbx_seq_one_letter_code
_entity_poly.pdbx_strand_id
1 'polypeptide(L)'
;MTKSYTESSSQTNQEDSDPHLHVDHLKSVSSSGIQTDECDLETLTCPHQDDEGVDVRPSTDHDGLRRRYNPTRPDDFATLQSELLKWRRREERKIKVSDRDEGQKQDMTKLLTKKEAHLLRKIEQLKNSATDKCKKEKIRHVMELMSQPKQWELSDGIVIAVDNPETCRAREMKIMHDELDGSVESVEERIDLLGRIKTFVDTIDHSSLAKDVSMLLDRELQMLHRGTDLGQEYMEGLRKRLSNQFTKLVIRSNSDACHGAAYHA
;
A
#
# COMPACT_ATOMS: atom_id res chain seq x y z
N MET A 1 35.48 8.42 -85.27
CA MET A 1 36.58 7.95 -84.41
C MET A 1 36.10 6.73 -83.63
N THR A 2 36.77 5.60 -83.88
CA THR A 2 37.06 4.48 -82.97
C THR A 2 35.97 3.83 -82.10
N LYS A 3 35.63 2.59 -82.52
CA LYS A 3 35.70 1.30 -81.80
C LYS A 3 34.78 1.04 -80.60
N SER A 4 33.77 0.19 -80.87
CA SER A 4 33.68 -1.21 -80.45
C SER A 4 34.23 -1.65 -79.08
N TYR A 5 33.41 -2.34 -78.27
CA TYR A 5 33.56 -3.72 -77.77
C TYR A 5 32.77 -3.94 -76.45
N THR A 6 31.85 -4.91 -76.48
CA THR A 6 31.58 -6.02 -75.53
C THR A 6 31.87 -5.87 -74.03
N GLU A 7 30.98 -6.39 -73.18
CA GLU A 7 31.12 -7.73 -72.56
C GLU A 7 29.95 -8.10 -71.63
N SER A 8 29.53 -9.36 -71.75
CA SER A 8 28.83 -10.15 -70.72
C SER A 8 29.80 -10.37 -69.52
N SER A 9 29.41 -10.69 -68.30
CA SER A 9 28.85 -11.99 -67.90
C SER A 9 28.94 -12.10 -66.36
N SER A 10 27.93 -12.74 -65.78
CA SER A 10 27.98 -13.80 -64.76
C SER A 10 28.81 -13.68 -63.46
N GLN A 11 28.06 -13.85 -62.36
CA GLN A 11 28.28 -14.74 -61.21
C GLN A 11 29.61 -14.73 -60.46
N THR A 12 29.49 -14.55 -59.14
CA THR A 12 30.20 -15.37 -58.15
C THR A 12 29.27 -15.75 -56.99
N ASN A 13 29.13 -17.06 -56.76
CA ASN A 13 28.71 -17.64 -55.48
C ASN A 13 29.90 -17.58 -54.52
N GLN A 14 29.69 -17.28 -53.24
CA GLN A 14 30.45 -17.95 -52.18
C GLN A 14 29.77 -17.87 -50.80
N GLU A 15 29.29 -19.04 -50.40
CA GLU A 15 29.29 -19.73 -49.11
C GLU A 15 29.85 -19.02 -47.85
N ASP A 16 29.14 -19.28 -46.73
CA ASP A 16 29.63 -19.48 -45.36
C ASP A 16 30.33 -18.31 -44.63
N SER A 17 30.16 -18.04 -43.34
CA SER A 17 29.73 -18.81 -42.16
C SER A 17 29.19 -17.84 -41.11
N ASP A 18 28.29 -18.32 -40.27
CA ASP A 18 27.88 -17.70 -39.01
C ASP A 18 28.92 -18.00 -37.91
N PRO A 19 29.40 -17.01 -37.12
CA PRO A 19 29.86 -17.30 -35.77
C PRO A 19 29.25 -16.34 -34.74
N HIS A 20 28.38 -16.92 -33.93
CA HIS A 20 28.10 -16.64 -32.52
C HIS A 20 28.75 -15.42 -31.83
N LEU A 21 27.87 -14.60 -31.26
CA LEU A 21 27.85 -14.14 -29.86
C LEU A 21 29.16 -13.56 -29.30
N HIS A 22 29.29 -12.24 -29.39
CA HIS A 22 30.11 -11.49 -28.44
C HIS A 22 29.22 -10.97 -27.30
N VAL A 23 29.54 -11.43 -26.10
CA VAL A 23 28.95 -11.03 -24.83
C VAL A 23 29.49 -9.64 -24.48
N ASP A 24 28.63 -8.62 -24.45
CA ASP A 24 29.01 -7.30 -23.96
C ASP A 24 28.83 -7.19 -22.45
N HIS A 25 29.98 -6.98 -21.81
CA HIS A 25 30.16 -6.61 -20.42
C HIS A 25 29.44 -5.28 -20.10
N LEU A 26 28.35 -5.36 -19.34
CA LEU A 26 27.81 -4.20 -18.65
C LEU A 26 28.72 -3.82 -17.47
N LYS A 27 29.38 -2.67 -17.64
CA LYS A 27 30.12 -1.96 -16.58
C LYS A 27 29.16 -1.57 -15.46
N SER A 28 29.59 -1.85 -14.23
CA SER A 28 29.01 -1.34 -12.99
C SER A 28 29.08 0.19 -12.95
N VAL A 29 27.93 0.82 -12.77
CA VAL A 29 27.84 2.19 -12.26
C VAL A 29 27.20 2.11 -10.88
N SER A 30 28.04 2.36 -9.88
CA SER A 30 27.64 2.62 -8.50
C SER A 30 26.74 3.84 -8.45
N SER A 31 25.52 3.69 -7.94
CA SER A 31 24.68 4.80 -7.53
C SER A 31 24.28 4.59 -6.07
N SER A 32 24.87 5.43 -5.25
CA SER A 32 24.48 5.87 -3.91
C SER A 32 23.10 5.42 -3.43
N GLY A 33 23.12 4.69 -2.30
CA GLY A 33 21.95 4.25 -1.57
C GLY A 33 21.06 5.42 -1.15
N ILE A 34 19.79 5.33 -1.51
CA ILE A 34 18.72 6.01 -0.81
C ILE A 34 18.47 5.16 0.44
N GLN A 35 18.99 5.62 1.55
CA GLN A 35 18.72 5.09 2.88
C GLN A 35 17.27 5.46 3.20
N THR A 36 16.34 4.57 2.87
CA THR A 36 15.01 4.62 3.44
C THR A 36 15.15 4.19 4.89
N ASP A 37 15.14 5.16 5.80
CA ASP A 37 14.95 4.86 7.22
C ASP A 37 13.64 4.07 7.35
N GLU A 38 13.84 2.80 7.65
CA GLU A 38 12.87 1.79 7.97
C GLU A 38 12.13 2.26 9.23
N CYS A 39 10.99 2.93 9.07
CA CYS A 39 10.09 3.16 10.19
C CYS A 39 9.46 1.80 10.50
N ASP A 40 9.99 1.16 11.55
CA ASP A 40 9.50 -0.09 12.15
C ASP A 40 8.00 -0.03 12.45
N LEU A 41 7.20 -0.37 11.43
CA LEU A 41 5.77 -0.63 11.54
C LEU A 41 5.49 -2.11 11.23
N GLU A 42 6.50 -2.99 11.36
CA GLU A 42 6.40 -4.40 10.97
C GLU A 42 6.07 -5.36 12.13
N THR A 43 6.09 -4.92 13.39
CA THR A 43 5.94 -5.87 14.52
C THR A 43 4.56 -5.86 15.21
N LEU A 44 3.57 -5.14 14.68
CA LEU A 44 2.25 -5.09 15.32
C LEU A 44 1.19 -5.79 14.49
N THR A 45 0.61 -6.85 15.04
CA THR A 45 -0.62 -7.50 14.53
C THR A 45 -1.71 -6.44 14.35
N CYS A 46 -2.60 -6.60 13.37
CA CYS A 46 -3.81 -5.76 13.31
C CYS A 46 -4.47 -5.79 14.69
N PRO A 47 -4.98 -4.65 15.22
CA PRO A 47 -5.75 -4.67 16.45
C PRO A 47 -6.79 -5.78 16.31
N HIS A 48 -6.62 -6.85 17.08
CA HIS A 48 -7.69 -7.80 17.23
C HIS A 48 -8.76 -7.01 17.98
N GLN A 49 -9.88 -6.78 17.33
CA GLN A 49 -11.12 -6.62 18.08
C GLN A 49 -11.31 -7.96 18.78
N ASP A 50 -10.70 -8.10 19.95
CA ASP A 50 -11.12 -9.06 20.94
C ASP A 50 -12.48 -8.55 21.40
N ASP A 51 -13.51 -9.07 20.74
CA ASP A 51 -14.91 -8.94 21.11
C ASP A 51 -15.07 -9.69 22.45
N GLU A 52 -14.69 -9.01 23.53
CA GLU A 52 -14.92 -9.46 24.90
C GLU A 52 -16.43 -9.43 25.18
N GLY A 53 -17.07 -10.55 24.88
CA GLY A 53 -17.99 -11.19 25.80
C GLY A 53 -19.45 -10.70 25.83
N VAL A 54 -20.21 -11.00 24.78
CA VAL A 54 -21.62 -11.40 24.96
C VAL A 54 -21.79 -12.80 24.37
N ASP A 55 -21.99 -13.78 25.26
CA ASP A 55 -22.22 -15.19 24.95
C ASP A 55 -23.50 -15.36 24.11
N VAL A 56 -23.35 -15.38 22.79
CA VAL A 56 -24.35 -15.88 21.85
C VAL A 56 -23.73 -17.05 21.11
N ARG A 57 -24.16 -18.26 21.48
CA ARG A 57 -23.82 -19.55 20.87
C ARG A 57 -23.64 -19.45 19.34
N PRO A 58 -22.49 -19.84 18.76
CA PRO A 58 -22.18 -19.52 17.37
C PRO A 58 -22.77 -20.56 16.42
N SER A 59 -23.50 -20.08 15.41
CA SER A 59 -23.68 -20.81 14.14
C SER A 59 -22.32 -20.92 13.44
N THR A 60 -21.59 -22.00 13.73
CA THR A 60 -20.17 -22.21 13.39
C THR A 60 -19.87 -22.19 11.88
N ASP A 61 -20.86 -22.45 11.04
CA ASP A 61 -20.69 -22.53 9.58
C ASP A 61 -20.62 -21.16 8.89
N HIS A 62 -21.29 -20.13 9.43
CA HIS A 62 -21.29 -18.80 8.82
C HIS A 62 -19.95 -18.07 9.00
N ASP A 63 -19.27 -18.26 10.13
CA ASP A 63 -17.99 -17.60 10.41
C ASP A 63 -16.85 -18.20 9.56
N GLY A 64 -16.85 -19.53 9.40
CA GLY A 64 -15.90 -20.22 8.52
C GLY A 64 -16.05 -19.83 7.05
N LEU A 65 -17.29 -19.61 6.57
CA LEU A 65 -17.53 -19.08 5.22
C LEU A 65 -17.06 -17.64 5.09
N ARG A 66 -17.40 -16.76 6.05
CA ARG A 66 -17.00 -15.33 6.01
C ARG A 66 -15.48 -15.16 5.93
N ARG A 67 -14.71 -15.96 6.67
CA ARG A 67 -13.23 -15.95 6.63
C ARG A 67 -12.64 -16.39 5.29
N ARG A 68 -13.35 -17.24 4.53
CA ARG A 68 -12.94 -17.63 3.16
C ARG A 68 -13.24 -16.52 2.14
N TYR A 69 -14.36 -15.82 2.31
CA TYR A 69 -14.78 -14.75 1.40
C TYR A 69 -14.03 -13.43 1.64
N ASN A 70 -13.62 -13.15 2.88
CA ASN A 70 -12.88 -11.95 3.24
C ASN A 70 -11.79 -12.29 4.28
N PRO A 71 -10.69 -12.93 3.88
CA PRO A 71 -9.59 -13.28 4.79
C PRO A 71 -8.93 -12.01 5.32
N THR A 72 -8.84 -11.90 6.64
CA THR A 72 -8.22 -10.74 7.32
C THR A 72 -6.99 -11.14 8.12
N ARG A 73 -6.98 -12.36 8.66
CA ARG A 73 -5.86 -12.86 9.48
C ARG A 73 -4.85 -13.61 8.62
N PRO A 74 -3.56 -13.62 9.00
CA PRO A 74 -2.54 -14.43 8.31
C PRO A 74 -2.91 -15.92 8.27
N ASP A 75 -3.56 -16.42 9.32
CA ASP A 75 -4.02 -17.82 9.42
C ASP A 75 -5.09 -18.17 8.38
N ASP A 76 -5.95 -17.21 8.02
CA ASP A 76 -6.97 -17.40 7.00
C ASP A 76 -6.30 -17.61 5.62
N PHE A 77 -5.24 -16.85 5.33
CA PHE A 77 -4.45 -16.99 4.10
C PHE A 77 -3.66 -18.30 4.07
N ALA A 78 -3.06 -18.70 5.19
CA ALA A 78 -2.38 -20.00 5.29
C ALA A 78 -3.35 -21.15 5.02
N THR A 79 -4.58 -21.06 5.52
CA THR A 79 -5.64 -22.03 5.26
C THR A 79 -5.99 -22.08 3.77
N LEU A 80 -6.23 -20.93 3.13
CA LEU A 80 -6.53 -20.85 1.69
C LEU A 80 -5.41 -21.44 0.81
N GLN A 81 -4.15 -21.14 1.12
CA GLN A 81 -3.00 -21.71 0.42
C GLN A 81 -2.93 -23.23 0.61
N SER A 82 -3.17 -23.72 1.82
CA SER A 82 -3.19 -25.18 2.08
C SER A 82 -4.30 -25.90 1.30
N GLU A 83 -5.47 -25.28 1.17
CA GLU A 83 -6.60 -25.80 0.40
C GLU A 83 -6.31 -25.80 -1.10
N LEU A 84 -5.68 -24.73 -1.61
CA LEU A 84 -5.25 -24.65 -3.00
C LEU A 84 -4.25 -25.77 -3.35
N LEU A 85 -3.29 -26.04 -2.46
CA LEU A 85 -2.35 -27.14 -2.64
C LEU A 85 -3.06 -28.51 -2.63
N LYS A 86 -4.04 -28.71 -1.75
CA LYS A 86 -4.87 -29.93 -1.74
C LYS A 86 -5.66 -30.09 -3.04
N TRP A 87 -6.24 -29.00 -3.55
CA TRP A 87 -6.95 -28.98 -4.84
C TRP A 87 -6.01 -29.32 -6.00
N ARG A 88 -4.83 -28.69 -6.07
CA ARG A 88 -3.82 -28.96 -7.10
C ARG A 88 -3.45 -30.44 -7.14
N ARG A 89 -3.12 -31.03 -5.98
CA ARG A 89 -2.79 -32.47 -5.88
C ARG A 89 -3.94 -33.38 -6.34
N ARG A 90 -5.20 -32.98 -6.11
CA ARG A 90 -6.37 -33.73 -6.55
C ARG A 90 -6.53 -33.67 -8.06
N GLU A 91 -6.34 -32.50 -8.66
CA GLU A 91 -6.42 -32.34 -10.12
C GLU A 91 -5.26 -32.99 -10.85
N GLU A 92 -4.04 -32.90 -10.33
CA GLU A 92 -2.89 -33.64 -10.87
C GLU A 92 -3.14 -35.15 -10.85
N ARG A 93 -3.74 -35.68 -9.78
CA ARG A 93 -4.15 -37.09 -9.72
C ARG A 93 -5.21 -37.43 -10.76
N LYS A 94 -6.21 -36.58 -10.98
CA LYS A 94 -7.24 -36.79 -12.02
C LYS A 94 -6.63 -36.83 -13.42
N ILE A 95 -5.69 -35.93 -13.71
CA ILE A 95 -4.98 -35.90 -15.00
C ILE A 95 -4.14 -37.17 -15.20
N LYS A 96 -3.44 -37.62 -14.15
CA LYS A 96 -2.62 -38.84 -14.19
C LYS A 96 -3.44 -40.11 -14.41
N VAL A 97 -4.61 -40.21 -13.76
CA VAL A 97 -5.50 -41.38 -13.85
C VAL A 97 -6.36 -41.36 -15.11
N SER A 98 -6.52 -40.22 -15.80
CA SER A 98 -7.31 -40.17 -17.02
C SER A 98 -6.69 -40.98 -18.15
N ASP A 99 -7.50 -41.78 -18.82
CA ASP A 99 -7.14 -42.54 -20.01
C ASP A 99 -7.15 -41.63 -21.25
N ARG A 100 -6.19 -40.70 -21.28
CA ARG A 100 -6.00 -39.75 -22.38
C ARG A 100 -4.59 -39.90 -22.96
N ASP A 101 -4.44 -39.50 -24.20
CA ASP A 101 -3.14 -39.44 -24.85
C ASP A 101 -2.20 -38.44 -24.14
N GLU A 102 -0.89 -38.66 -24.26
CA GLU A 102 0.14 -37.85 -23.62
C GLU A 102 0.07 -36.38 -24.06
N GLY A 103 -0.26 -36.10 -25.33
CA GLY A 103 -0.48 -34.73 -25.80
C GLY A 103 -1.65 -34.04 -25.09
N GLN A 104 -2.76 -34.76 -24.88
CA GLN A 104 -3.92 -34.23 -24.16
C GLN A 104 -3.63 -34.03 -22.67
N LYS A 105 -2.87 -34.93 -22.04
CA LYS A 105 -2.43 -34.76 -20.65
C LYS A 105 -1.55 -33.52 -20.50
N GLN A 106 -0.63 -33.28 -21.42
CA GLN A 106 0.19 -32.05 -21.42
C GLN A 106 -0.68 -30.80 -21.49
N ASP A 107 -1.69 -30.76 -22.36
CA ASP A 107 -2.56 -29.59 -22.46
C ASP A 107 -3.43 -29.38 -21.21
N MET A 108 -3.92 -30.46 -20.59
CA MET A 108 -4.62 -30.38 -19.31
C MET A 108 -3.71 -29.88 -18.18
N THR A 109 -2.45 -30.31 -18.13
CA THR A 109 -1.49 -29.79 -17.13
C THR A 109 -1.19 -28.32 -17.34
N LYS A 110 -1.00 -27.86 -18.60
CA LYS A 110 -0.85 -26.43 -18.91
C LYS A 110 -2.06 -25.63 -18.43
N LEU A 111 -3.28 -26.14 -18.67
CA LEU A 111 -4.51 -25.49 -18.20
C LEU A 111 -4.59 -25.46 -16.66
N LEU A 112 -4.18 -26.54 -15.99
CA LEU A 112 -4.13 -26.61 -14.53
C LEU A 112 -3.17 -25.56 -13.96
N THR A 113 -1.95 -25.44 -14.51
CA THR A 113 -0.96 -24.44 -14.10
C THR A 113 -1.49 -23.01 -14.29
N LYS A 114 -2.19 -22.73 -15.39
CA LYS A 114 -2.84 -21.42 -15.62
C LYS A 114 -3.90 -21.12 -14.55
N LYS A 115 -4.72 -22.10 -14.19
CA LYS A 115 -5.74 -21.96 -13.14
C LYS A 115 -5.11 -21.73 -11.76
N GLU A 116 -4.06 -22.47 -11.44
CA GLU A 116 -3.31 -22.28 -10.19
C GLU A 116 -2.72 -20.86 -10.10
N ALA A 117 -2.00 -20.42 -11.14
CA ALA A 117 -1.41 -19.08 -11.18
C ALA A 117 -2.48 -17.98 -11.03
N HIS A 118 -3.67 -18.18 -11.61
CA HIS A 118 -4.80 -17.27 -11.43
C HIS A 118 -5.28 -17.23 -9.97
N LEU A 119 -5.45 -18.39 -9.32
CA LEU A 119 -5.88 -18.47 -7.92
C LEU A 119 -4.84 -17.90 -6.95
N LEU A 120 -3.54 -18.17 -7.18
CA LEU A 120 -2.46 -17.57 -6.41
C LEU A 120 -2.45 -16.05 -6.52
N ARG A 121 -2.60 -15.51 -7.73
CA ARG A 121 -2.72 -14.05 -7.94
C ARG A 121 -3.92 -13.49 -7.19
N LYS A 122 -5.05 -14.20 -7.16
CA LYS A 122 -6.26 -13.77 -6.44
C LYS A 122 -6.04 -13.76 -4.92
N ILE A 123 -5.36 -14.78 -4.37
CA ILE A 123 -4.99 -14.82 -2.95
C ILE A 123 -4.09 -13.64 -2.60
N GLU A 124 -3.09 -13.33 -3.44
CA GLU A 124 -2.20 -12.19 -3.20
C GLU A 124 -2.94 -10.84 -3.27
N GLN A 125 -3.88 -10.70 -4.21
CA GLN A 125 -4.75 -9.51 -4.25
C GLN A 125 -5.58 -9.35 -2.96
N LEU A 126 -6.13 -10.44 -2.44
CA LEU A 126 -6.87 -10.41 -1.18
C LEU A 126 -5.95 -10.04 -0.01
N LYS A 127 -4.73 -10.59 0.02
CA LYS A 127 -3.72 -10.26 1.02
C LYS A 127 -3.36 -8.78 0.99
N ASN A 128 -3.08 -8.22 -0.18
CA ASN A 128 -2.77 -6.80 -0.34
C ASN A 128 -3.95 -5.91 0.08
N SER A 129 -5.18 -6.29 -0.27
CA SER A 129 -6.36 -5.55 0.17
C SER A 129 -6.54 -5.59 1.70
N ALA A 130 -6.28 -6.74 2.32
CA ALA A 130 -6.36 -6.90 3.77
C ALA A 130 -5.26 -6.12 4.50
N THR A 131 -4.02 -6.13 3.99
CA THR A 131 -2.92 -5.36 4.56
C THR A 131 -3.17 -3.85 4.44
N ASP A 132 -3.68 -3.38 3.32
CA ASP A 132 -4.05 -1.96 3.14
C ASP A 132 -5.16 -1.52 4.10
N LYS A 133 -6.21 -2.34 4.26
CA LYS A 133 -7.28 -2.08 5.24
C LYS A 133 -6.74 -2.04 6.66
N CYS A 134 -5.89 -3.01 7.02
CA CYS A 134 -5.29 -3.08 8.35
C CYS A 134 -4.37 -1.89 8.63
N LYS A 135 -3.58 -1.43 7.65
CA LYS A 135 -2.75 -0.22 7.78
C LYS A 135 -3.61 1.01 8.06
N LYS A 136 -4.70 1.20 7.30
CA LYS A 136 -5.63 2.31 7.52
C LYS A 136 -6.27 2.27 8.90
N GLU A 137 -6.69 1.08 9.35
CA GLU A 137 -7.28 0.92 10.68
C GLU A 137 -6.28 1.22 11.79
N LYS A 138 -5.04 0.77 11.65
CA LYS A 138 -3.96 1.10 12.59
C LYS A 138 -3.71 2.60 12.68
N ILE A 139 -3.63 3.29 11.54
CA ILE A 139 -3.44 4.74 11.51
C ILE A 139 -4.59 5.43 12.24
N ARG A 140 -5.85 5.05 11.95
CA ARG A 140 -7.03 5.58 12.64
C ARG A 140 -6.99 5.31 14.14
N HIS A 141 -6.65 4.09 14.54
CA HIS A 141 -6.55 3.71 15.95
C HIS A 141 -5.47 4.49 16.70
N VAL A 142 -4.30 4.68 16.10
CA VAL A 142 -3.23 5.49 16.67
C VAL A 142 -3.67 6.95 16.80
N MET A 143 -4.32 7.53 15.78
CA MET A 143 -4.87 8.89 15.85
C MET A 143 -5.96 9.04 16.92
N GLU A 144 -6.82 8.03 17.06
CA GLU A 144 -7.83 7.99 18.12
C GLU A 144 -7.16 8.03 19.50
N LEU A 145 -6.20 7.13 19.74
CA LEU A 145 -5.47 7.03 21.01
C LEU A 145 -4.74 8.34 21.36
N MET A 146 -4.15 9.01 20.36
CA MET A 146 -3.47 10.30 20.56
C MET A 146 -4.44 11.44 20.90
N SER A 147 -5.69 11.36 20.43
CA SER A 147 -6.72 12.40 20.66
C SER A 147 -7.51 12.24 21.97
N GLN A 148 -7.34 11.09 22.64
CA GLN A 148 -8.02 10.80 23.90
C GLN A 148 -7.42 11.60 25.06
N PRO A 149 -8.25 12.03 26.03
CA PRO A 149 -7.76 12.70 27.22
C PRO A 149 -6.88 11.75 28.04
N LYS A 150 -5.83 12.28 28.66
CA LYS A 150 -4.96 11.49 29.53
C LYS A 150 -5.70 11.17 30.83
N GLN A 151 -5.70 9.91 31.23
CA GLN A 151 -6.31 9.49 32.49
C GLN A 151 -5.26 9.54 33.60
N TRP A 152 -5.53 10.33 34.63
CA TRP A 152 -4.65 10.49 35.78
C TRP A 152 -5.30 9.83 36.99
N GLU A 153 -4.61 8.87 37.59
CA GLU A 153 -5.04 8.23 38.84
C GLU A 153 -4.53 9.06 40.02
N LEU A 154 -5.46 9.55 40.85
CA LEU A 154 -5.12 10.24 42.07
C LEU A 154 -4.78 9.24 43.18
N SER A 155 -4.08 9.71 44.22
CA SER A 155 -3.70 8.90 45.39
C SER A 155 -4.89 8.21 46.09
N ASP A 156 -6.10 8.77 45.93
CA ASP A 156 -7.35 8.27 46.50
C ASP A 156 -8.06 7.23 45.60
N GLY A 157 -7.44 6.81 44.48
CA GLY A 157 -7.99 5.85 43.52
C GLY A 157 -9.02 6.44 42.54
N ILE A 158 -9.19 7.76 42.51
CA ILE A 158 -10.08 8.46 41.58
C ILE A 158 -9.33 8.71 40.27
N VAL A 159 -9.91 8.28 39.14
CA VAL A 159 -9.38 8.54 37.80
C VAL A 159 -9.99 9.83 37.24
N ILE A 160 -9.16 10.80 36.90
CA ILE A 160 -9.57 12.07 36.29
C ILE A 160 -9.08 12.12 34.84
N ALA A 161 -9.97 12.41 33.90
CA ALA A 161 -9.62 12.66 32.51
C ALA A 161 -9.18 14.13 32.36
N VAL A 162 -7.92 14.33 31.97
CA VAL A 162 -7.34 15.66 31.76
C VAL A 162 -7.06 15.85 30.27
N ASP A 163 -7.59 16.94 29.72
CA ASP A 163 -7.24 17.40 28.39
C ASP A 163 -5.99 18.30 28.49
N ASN A 164 -4.92 17.86 27.83
CA ASN A 164 -3.68 18.61 27.69
C ASN A 164 -3.73 19.40 26.38
N PRO A 165 -2.97 20.51 26.24
CA PRO A 165 -2.86 21.21 24.96
C PRO A 165 -2.41 20.26 23.83
N GLU A 166 -1.61 19.24 24.16
CA GLU A 166 -1.20 18.17 23.24
C GLU A 166 -2.37 17.31 22.75
N THR A 167 -3.24 16.84 23.66
CA THR A 167 -4.39 16.00 23.30
C THR A 167 -5.43 16.80 22.51
N CYS A 168 -5.61 18.09 22.85
CA CYS A 168 -6.44 19.01 22.07
C CYS A 168 -5.88 19.20 20.66
N ARG A 169 -4.57 19.41 20.53
CA ARG A 169 -3.90 19.53 19.23
C ARG A 169 -4.00 18.27 18.39
N ALA A 170 -3.79 17.10 19.00
CA ALA A 170 -3.92 15.81 18.34
C ALA A 170 -5.35 15.58 17.81
N ARG A 171 -6.36 16.04 18.56
CA ARG A 171 -7.77 16.00 18.14
C ARG A 171 -8.03 16.88 16.93
N GLU A 172 -7.51 18.09 16.90
CA GLU A 172 -7.60 18.98 15.73
C GLU A 172 -6.91 18.36 14.50
N MET A 173 -5.71 17.80 14.70
CA MET A 173 -4.95 17.09 13.65
C MET A 173 -5.71 15.92 13.05
N LYS A 174 -6.35 15.11 13.90
CA LYS A 174 -7.19 13.99 13.48
C LYS A 174 -8.37 14.48 12.63
N ILE A 175 -9.07 15.52 13.08
CA ILE A 175 -10.20 16.10 12.32
C ILE A 175 -9.73 16.55 10.93
N MET A 176 -8.60 17.27 10.85
CA MET A 176 -8.02 17.67 9.57
C MET A 176 -7.62 16.48 8.69
N HIS A 177 -7.09 15.42 9.28
CA HIS A 177 -6.72 14.20 8.56
C HIS A 177 -7.95 13.51 7.97
N ASP A 178 -9.01 13.34 8.78
CA ASP A 178 -10.24 12.69 8.35
C ASP A 178 -10.95 13.49 7.24
N GLU A 179 -10.93 14.82 7.33
CA GLU A 179 -11.42 15.70 6.25
C GLU A 179 -10.54 15.65 4.99
N LEU A 180 -9.23 15.45 5.15
CA LEU A 180 -8.28 15.36 4.04
C LEU A 180 -8.47 14.06 3.24
N ASP A 181 -8.75 12.96 3.94
CA ASP A 181 -9.04 11.62 3.39
C ASP A 181 -10.47 11.50 2.84
N GLY A 182 -11.39 12.34 3.33
CA GLY A 182 -12.76 12.43 2.86
C GLY A 182 -12.88 12.94 1.42
N SER A 183 -13.96 12.56 0.74
CA SER A 183 -14.33 13.17 -0.54
C SER A 183 -15.01 14.50 -0.27
N VAL A 184 -14.39 15.60 -0.66
CA VAL A 184 -15.02 16.93 -0.59
C VAL A 184 -15.94 17.09 -1.81
N GLU A 185 -17.16 17.59 -1.59
CA GLU A 185 -18.18 17.76 -2.63
C GLU A 185 -17.90 18.99 -3.50
N SER A 186 -17.32 20.05 -2.92
CA SER A 186 -16.97 21.28 -3.62
C SER A 186 -15.46 21.57 -3.67
N VAL A 187 -15.02 22.20 -4.75
CA VAL A 187 -13.64 22.71 -4.89
C VAL A 187 -13.35 23.83 -3.88
N GLU A 188 -14.34 24.67 -3.58
CA GLU A 188 -14.21 25.80 -2.64
C GLU A 188 -13.96 25.30 -1.22
N GLU A 189 -14.77 24.32 -0.77
CA GLU A 189 -14.58 23.65 0.52
C GLU A 189 -13.20 23.01 0.64
N ARG A 190 -12.70 22.43 -0.46
CA ARG A 190 -11.36 21.83 -0.49
C ARG A 190 -10.28 22.90 -0.36
N ILE A 191 -10.44 24.05 -1.02
CA ILE A 191 -9.49 25.17 -0.91
C ILE A 191 -9.45 25.68 0.53
N ASP A 192 -10.61 25.86 1.18
CA ASP A 192 -10.70 26.31 2.57
C ASP A 192 -10.04 25.32 3.54
N LEU A 193 -10.29 24.02 3.36
CA LEU A 193 -9.62 22.96 4.12
C LEU A 193 -8.10 23.02 3.98
N LEU A 194 -7.59 23.10 2.75
CA LEU A 194 -6.15 23.17 2.49
C LEU A 194 -5.53 24.43 3.09
N GLY A 195 -6.25 25.56 3.07
CA GLY A 195 -5.85 26.80 3.73
C GLY A 195 -5.73 26.64 5.25
N ARG A 196 -6.74 26.03 5.88
CA ARG A 196 -6.72 25.74 7.32
C ARG A 196 -5.56 24.83 7.71
N ILE A 197 -5.36 23.72 7.00
CA ILE A 197 -4.25 22.79 7.24
C ILE A 197 -2.91 23.51 7.09
N LYS A 198 -2.76 24.37 6.08
CA LYS A 198 -1.53 25.14 5.88
C LYS A 198 -1.22 26.05 7.08
N THR A 199 -2.20 26.86 7.51
CA THR A 199 -2.01 27.73 8.68
C THR A 199 -1.65 26.93 9.92
N PHE A 200 -2.23 25.74 10.08
CA PHE A 200 -1.90 24.86 11.19
C PHE A 200 -0.47 24.32 11.07
N VAL A 201 -0.06 23.75 9.93
CA VAL A 201 1.29 23.22 9.72
C VAL A 201 2.36 24.28 9.97
N ASP A 202 2.12 25.52 9.56
CA ASP A 202 3.03 26.66 9.80
C ASP A 202 3.20 26.99 11.30
N THR A 203 2.22 26.62 12.15
CA THR A 203 2.26 26.84 13.60
C THR A 203 2.92 25.71 14.39
N ILE A 204 3.02 24.50 13.84
CA ILE A 204 3.54 23.34 14.57
C ILE A 204 5.05 23.31 14.54
N ASP A 205 5.63 23.29 13.35
CA ASP A 205 7.02 22.86 13.18
C ASP A 205 7.64 23.43 11.90
N HIS A 206 8.93 23.75 11.95
CA HIS A 206 9.75 24.06 10.78
C HIS A 206 10.55 22.86 10.25
N SER A 207 10.06 21.64 10.53
CA SER A 207 10.68 20.39 10.08
C SER A 207 10.69 20.29 8.55
N SER A 208 11.61 19.50 8.00
CA SER A 208 11.62 19.19 6.56
C SER A 208 10.31 18.55 6.11
N LEU A 209 9.70 17.73 6.97
CA LEU A 209 8.41 17.10 6.69
C LEU A 209 7.26 18.10 6.63
N ALA A 210 7.22 19.09 7.54
CA ALA A 210 6.22 20.16 7.50
C ALA A 210 6.36 21.01 6.23
N LYS A 211 7.61 21.31 5.81
CA LYS A 211 7.88 22.01 4.54
C LYS A 211 7.43 21.20 3.32
N ASP A 212 7.69 19.89 3.31
CA ASP A 212 7.20 18.99 2.24
C ASP A 212 5.68 18.97 2.16
N VAL A 213 5.00 18.92 3.31
CA VAL A 213 3.54 19.02 3.38
C VAL A 213 3.06 20.37 2.85
N SER A 214 3.64 21.49 3.28
CA SER A 214 3.29 22.83 2.78
C SER A 214 3.49 22.95 1.27
N MET A 215 4.58 22.43 0.71
CA MET A 215 4.82 22.44 -0.73
C MET A 215 3.77 21.63 -1.49
N LEU A 216 3.34 20.49 -0.95
CA LEU A 216 2.28 19.66 -1.55
C LEU A 216 0.92 20.37 -1.47
N LEU A 217 0.61 21.04 -0.36
CA LEU A 217 -0.59 21.85 -0.18
C LEU A 217 -0.63 23.01 -1.18
N ASP A 218 0.45 23.78 -1.29
CA ASP A 218 0.54 24.90 -2.22
C ASP A 218 0.42 24.46 -3.68
N ARG A 219 0.97 23.29 -4.02
CA ARG A 219 0.82 22.70 -5.34
C ARG A 219 -0.63 22.29 -5.63
N GLU A 220 -1.33 21.70 -4.66
CA GLU A 220 -2.75 21.38 -4.80
C GLU A 220 -3.58 22.66 -4.96
N LEU A 221 -3.39 23.66 -4.10
CA LEU A 221 -4.06 24.96 -4.16
C LEU A 221 -3.84 25.67 -5.50
N GLN A 222 -2.61 25.69 -6.02
CA GLN A 222 -2.33 26.30 -7.33
C GLN A 222 -3.08 25.62 -8.47
N MET A 223 -3.28 24.30 -8.41
CA MET A 223 -4.04 23.58 -9.43
C MET A 223 -5.55 23.80 -9.28
N LEU A 224 -6.06 23.88 -8.04
CA LEU A 224 -7.47 24.20 -7.79
C LEU A 224 -7.81 25.64 -8.23
N HIS A 225 -6.97 26.63 -7.91
CA HIS A 225 -7.17 28.02 -8.30
C HIS A 225 -7.08 28.26 -9.82
N ARG A 226 -6.36 27.41 -10.56
CA ARG A 226 -6.29 27.51 -12.02
C ARG A 226 -7.53 26.97 -12.72
N GLY A 227 -8.50 26.42 -11.97
CA GLY A 227 -9.74 25.88 -12.53
C GLY A 227 -9.49 24.73 -13.48
N THR A 228 -8.40 23.96 -13.28
CA THR A 228 -8.05 22.91 -14.23
C THR A 228 -9.09 21.80 -14.18
N ASP A 229 -9.83 21.65 -15.28
CA ASP A 229 -10.59 20.45 -15.69
C ASP A 229 -9.69 19.20 -15.86
N LEU A 230 -8.41 19.28 -15.44
CA LEU A 230 -7.52 18.14 -15.31
C LEU A 230 -8.16 17.21 -14.28
N GLY A 231 -8.88 16.22 -14.78
CA GLY A 231 -9.81 15.40 -14.01
C GLY A 231 -9.24 14.91 -12.68
N GLN A 232 -10.16 14.69 -11.74
CA GLN A 232 -9.92 14.13 -10.39
C GLN A 232 -8.84 13.04 -10.35
N GLU A 233 -8.70 12.25 -11.42
CA GLU A 233 -7.70 11.20 -11.61
C GLU A 233 -6.24 11.69 -11.54
N TYR A 234 -5.92 12.86 -12.13
CA TYR A 234 -4.55 13.40 -12.11
C TYR A 234 -4.14 13.92 -10.72
N MET A 235 -5.13 14.27 -9.90
CA MET A 235 -4.95 14.77 -8.54
C MET A 235 -4.88 13.65 -7.50
N GLU A 236 -5.33 12.44 -7.85
CA GLU A 236 -5.38 11.31 -6.93
C GLU A 236 -3.99 10.95 -6.37
N GLY A 237 -2.98 10.93 -7.23
CA GLY A 237 -1.60 10.66 -6.82
C GLY A 237 -1.04 11.73 -5.88
N LEU A 238 -1.33 13.01 -6.15
CA LEU A 238 -0.91 14.11 -5.28
C LEU A 238 -1.61 14.05 -3.93
N ARG A 239 -2.93 13.85 -3.92
CA ARG A 239 -3.73 13.75 -2.68
C ARG A 239 -3.32 12.56 -1.83
N LYS A 240 -3.08 11.39 -2.43
CA LYS A 240 -2.54 10.22 -1.72
C LYS A 240 -1.18 10.53 -1.08
N ARG A 241 -0.29 11.21 -1.81
CA ARG A 241 1.02 11.61 -1.27
C ARG A 241 0.87 12.62 -0.13
N LEU A 242 -0.01 13.61 -0.27
CA LEU A 242 -0.29 14.60 0.75
C LEU A 242 -0.84 13.95 2.03
N SER A 243 -1.87 13.10 1.92
CA SER A 243 -2.45 12.35 3.05
C SER A 243 -1.40 11.49 3.75
N ASN A 244 -0.57 10.75 3.00
CA ASN A 244 0.50 9.95 3.58
C ASN A 244 1.56 10.81 4.30
N GLN A 245 1.94 11.96 3.75
CA GLN A 245 2.92 12.85 4.40
C GLN A 245 2.32 13.53 5.63
N PHE A 246 1.05 13.92 5.58
CA PHE A 246 0.33 14.47 6.72
C PHE A 246 0.19 13.43 7.84
N THR A 247 -0.16 12.18 7.52
CA THR A 247 -0.17 11.07 8.48
C THR A 247 1.16 10.93 9.22
N LYS A 248 2.28 10.97 8.48
CA LYS A 248 3.62 10.91 9.11
C LYS A 248 3.87 12.10 10.02
N LEU A 249 3.44 13.30 9.63
CA LEU A 249 3.60 14.51 10.44
C LEU A 249 2.80 14.40 11.75
N VAL A 250 1.57 13.92 11.68
CA VAL A 250 0.71 13.68 12.84
C VAL A 250 1.36 12.67 13.79
N ILE A 251 1.83 11.54 13.29
CA ILE A 251 2.46 10.50 14.13
C ILE A 251 3.78 11.01 14.75
N ARG A 252 4.61 11.72 13.96
CA ARG A 252 5.91 12.24 14.40
C ARG A 252 5.75 13.27 15.53
N SER A 253 4.89 14.26 15.33
CA SER A 253 4.69 15.38 16.28
C SER A 253 4.17 14.93 17.65
N ASN A 254 3.37 13.87 17.69
CA ASN A 254 2.82 13.34 18.94
C ASN A 254 3.76 12.34 19.66
N SER A 255 4.67 11.69 18.93
CA SER A 255 5.69 10.82 19.54
C SER A 255 6.72 11.61 20.36
N ASP A 256 7.09 12.81 19.88
CA ASP A 256 8.00 13.71 20.60
C ASP A 256 7.34 14.27 21.88
N ALA A 257 6.02 14.49 21.87
CA ALA A 257 5.24 14.93 23.03
C ALA A 257 5.17 13.86 24.15
N CYS A 258 5.11 12.57 23.81
CA CYS A 258 5.05 11.48 24.79
C CYS A 258 6.36 11.31 25.58
N HIS A 259 7.52 11.65 25.00
CA HIS A 259 8.81 11.56 25.69
C HIS A 259 9.04 12.70 26.69
N GLY A 260 8.38 13.86 26.51
CA GLY A 260 8.50 15.01 27.42
C GLY A 260 7.77 14.84 28.77
N ALA A 261 6.78 13.95 28.84
CA ALA A 261 5.98 13.75 30.05
C ALA A 261 6.63 12.85 31.11
N ALA A 262 7.73 12.15 30.79
CA ALA A 262 8.38 11.19 31.68
C ALA A 262 9.39 11.81 32.68
N TYR A 263 9.68 13.13 32.59
CA TYR A 263 10.73 13.79 33.38
C TYR A 263 10.23 14.77 34.44
N HIS A 264 8.93 14.81 34.73
CA HIS A 264 8.36 15.72 35.74
C HIS A 264 7.49 15.05 36.82
N ALA A 265 7.74 13.77 37.10
CA ALA A 265 7.23 13.10 38.31
C ALA A 265 8.36 12.92 39.33
#